data_AF-A0A068T961-F1
#
_entry.id   AF-A0A068T961-F1
#
_cell.length_a   1.000
_cell.length_b   1.000
_cell.length_c   1.000
_cell.angle_alpha   90.00
_cell.angle_beta   90.00
_cell.angle_gamma   90.00
#
_symmetry.space_group_name_H-M   'P 1'
#
loop_
_entity.id
_entity.type
_entity.pdbx_description
1 polymer ?
#
loop_
_entity_poly.entity_id
_entity_poly.type
_entity_poly.pdbx_seq_one_letter_code
_entity_poly.pdbx_strand_id
1 'polypeptide(L)'
;MKTFLRWLLAAVLFVVVAVAVGTFIPRPLFAPSRAAEPAARRRILVLSNPIHTDIAIPLAEDTRTAFAFLERSGIPVADPGAEWLVLGWGGRAFYLETPTWADLKPLPVLRALTVDSSVMHVDVAGGIDERHPAVMPLDLGAAEFQRLLAFIQTSFIRQAGEVAVVPEPGYGDNDRFFEANGYFNAFVGCNTWTAAALRTAGIRTGLWNPLPQTLTLSLKLFN
;
A
#
# COMPACT_ATOMS: atom_id res chain seq x y z
N MET A 1 0.81 38.44 16.68
CA MET A 1 0.41 37.18 17.37
C MET A 1 -1.02 36.73 17.03
N LYS A 2 -2.07 37.56 17.22
CA LYS A 2 -3.47 37.15 16.94
C LYS A 2 -3.76 36.81 15.47
N THR A 3 -3.16 37.53 14.52
CA THR A 3 -3.29 37.27 13.06
C THR A 3 -2.59 35.99 12.64
N PHE A 4 -1.37 35.73 13.13
CA PHE A 4 -0.64 34.49 12.87
C PHE A 4 -1.42 33.26 13.38
N LEU A 5 -1.95 33.32 14.61
CA LEU A 5 -2.76 32.23 15.17
C LEU A 5 -4.04 31.97 14.36
N ARG A 6 -4.71 33.02 13.87
CA ARG A 6 -5.89 32.87 12.99
C ARG A 6 -5.55 32.16 11.69
N TRP A 7 -4.45 32.53 11.03
CA TRP A 7 -4.00 31.87 9.80
C TRP A 7 -3.59 30.42 10.04
N LEU A 8 -2.89 30.14 11.15
CA LEU A 8 -2.55 28.77 11.53
C LEU A 8 -3.80 27.91 11.75
N LEU A 9 -4.79 28.43 12.51
CA LEU A 9 -6.06 27.73 12.74
C LEU A 9 -6.84 27.51 11.44
N ALA A 10 -6.88 28.50 10.56
CA ALA A 10 -7.52 28.38 9.24
C ALA A 10 -6.83 27.30 8.38
N ALA A 11 -5.49 27.24 8.38
CA ALA A 11 -4.74 26.22 7.67
C ALA A 11 -5.00 24.81 8.23
N VAL A 12 -5.00 24.66 9.56
CA VAL A 12 -5.33 23.39 10.21
C VAL A 12 -6.76 22.96 9.87
N LEU A 13 -7.73 23.87 9.98
CA LEU A 13 -9.12 23.57 9.63
C LEU A 13 -9.25 23.16 8.16
N PHE A 14 -8.56 23.84 7.25
CA PHE A 14 -8.55 23.47 5.84
C PHE A 14 -8.01 22.05 5.62
N VAL A 15 -6.89 21.68 6.25
CA VAL A 15 -6.33 20.32 6.16
C VAL A 15 -7.31 19.29 6.72
N VAL A 16 -7.94 19.57 7.87
CA VAL A 16 -8.94 18.67 8.48
C VAL A 16 -10.14 18.47 7.54
N VAL A 17 -10.66 19.54 6.95
CA VAL A 17 -11.77 19.47 5.99
C VAL A 17 -11.34 18.71 4.74
N ALA A 18 -10.15 18.95 4.20
CA ALA A 18 -9.65 18.25 3.02
C ALA A 18 -9.50 16.74 3.28
N VAL A 19 -8.96 16.34 4.44
CA VAL A 19 -8.87 14.94 4.86
C VAL A 19 -10.26 14.33 5.05
N ALA A 20 -11.20 15.06 5.67
CA ALA A 20 -12.58 14.59 5.86
C ALA A 20 -13.27 14.37 4.51
N VAL A 21 -13.25 15.36 3.61
CA VAL A 21 -13.77 15.24 2.25
C VAL A 21 -13.10 14.08 1.51
N GLY A 22 -11.77 13.98 1.61
CA GLY A 22 -11.00 12.88 1.03
C GLY A 22 -11.41 11.50 1.54
N THR A 23 -11.78 11.39 2.81
CA THR A 23 -12.14 10.12 3.46
C THR A 23 -13.59 9.72 3.20
N PHE A 24 -14.52 10.67 3.29
CA PHE A 24 -15.96 10.42 3.28
C PHE A 24 -16.62 10.51 1.90
N ILE A 25 -15.91 11.00 0.87
CA ILE A 25 -16.39 10.94 -0.51
C ILE A 25 -15.80 9.70 -1.20
N PRO A 26 -16.63 8.73 -1.64
CA PRO A 26 -16.12 7.51 -2.27
C PRO A 26 -15.56 7.77 -3.67
N ARG A 27 -14.54 6.99 -4.03
CA ARG A 27 -13.97 6.91 -5.38
C ARG A 27 -13.91 5.45 -5.83
N PRO A 28 -14.57 5.07 -6.94
CA PRO A 28 -15.49 5.89 -7.74
C PRO A 28 -16.79 6.23 -6.98
N LEU A 29 -17.44 7.36 -7.35
CA LEU A 29 -18.70 7.79 -6.74
C LEU A 29 -19.84 6.79 -6.98
N PHE A 30 -19.87 6.22 -8.18
CA PHE A 30 -20.78 5.17 -8.59
C PHE A 30 -19.96 3.91 -8.85
N ALA A 31 -20.30 2.82 -8.18
CA ALA A 31 -19.75 1.51 -8.46
C ALA A 31 -20.89 0.58 -8.86
N PRO A 32 -20.72 -0.27 -9.89
CA PRO A 32 -21.66 -1.34 -10.13
C PRO A 32 -21.78 -2.20 -8.88
N SER A 33 -22.98 -2.70 -8.61
CA SER A 33 -23.16 -3.67 -7.51
C SER A 33 -22.21 -4.83 -7.75
N ARG A 34 -21.38 -5.16 -6.76
CA ARG A 34 -20.64 -6.43 -6.76
C ARG A 34 -21.69 -7.52 -6.67
N ALA A 35 -22.07 -8.05 -7.83
CA ALA A 35 -22.86 -9.27 -7.87
C ALA A 35 -22.14 -10.29 -6.99
N ALA A 36 -22.89 -10.99 -6.14
CA ALA A 36 -22.34 -12.12 -5.41
C ALA A 36 -22.03 -13.20 -6.45
N GLU A 37 -20.85 -13.13 -7.07
CA GLU A 37 -20.42 -14.20 -7.95
C GLU A 37 -20.27 -15.45 -7.09
N PRO A 38 -20.84 -16.60 -7.52
CA PRO A 38 -20.63 -17.88 -6.86
C PRO A 38 -19.20 -18.41 -7.03
N ALA A 39 -18.35 -17.68 -7.76
CA ALA A 39 -16.94 -18.00 -7.94
C ALA A 39 -16.16 -17.85 -6.62
N ALA A 40 -15.12 -18.67 -6.47
CA ALA A 40 -14.23 -18.64 -5.31
C ALA A 40 -13.66 -17.22 -5.12
N ARG A 41 -13.99 -16.60 -3.98
CA ARG A 41 -13.44 -15.31 -3.60
C ARG A 41 -12.00 -15.49 -3.14
N ARG A 42 -11.13 -14.57 -3.52
CA ARG A 42 -9.73 -14.48 -3.10
C ARG A 42 -9.64 -13.50 -1.94
N ARG A 43 -9.29 -14.02 -0.76
CA ARG A 43 -8.99 -13.22 0.43
C ARG A 43 -7.65 -12.54 0.24
N ILE A 44 -7.62 -11.22 0.38
CA ILE A 44 -6.40 -10.41 0.55
C ILE A 44 -6.45 -9.72 1.90
N LEU A 45 -5.32 -9.24 2.38
CA LEU A 45 -5.24 -8.45 3.61
C LEU A 45 -4.66 -7.07 3.29
N VAL A 46 -5.27 -6.03 3.85
CA VAL A 46 -4.59 -4.74 3.98
C VAL A 46 -3.97 -4.71 5.37
N LEU A 47 -2.65 -4.65 5.40
CA LEU A 47 -1.87 -4.54 6.63
C LEU A 47 -1.63 -3.07 6.91
N SER A 48 -1.68 -2.68 8.18
CA SER A 48 -1.41 -1.32 8.58
C SER A 48 -0.50 -1.27 9.80
N ASN A 49 0.34 -0.26 9.84
CA ASN A 49 0.95 0.22 11.07
C ASN A 49 0.52 1.70 11.23
N PRO A 50 0.99 2.46 12.23
CA PRO A 50 0.41 3.77 12.43
C PRO A 50 0.72 4.78 11.31
N ILE A 51 1.80 4.60 10.49
CA ILE A 51 2.18 5.49 9.36
C ILE A 51 1.89 4.89 7.98
N HIS A 52 1.82 3.56 7.89
CA HIS A 52 2.03 2.85 6.62
C HIS A 52 0.99 1.76 6.39
N THR A 53 0.76 1.43 5.12
CA THR A 53 -0.06 0.28 4.71
C THR A 53 0.61 -0.55 3.63
N ASP A 54 0.43 -1.86 3.74
CA ASP A 54 0.83 -2.87 2.77
C ASP A 54 -0.37 -3.71 2.34
N ILE A 55 -0.21 -4.44 1.24
CA ILE A 55 -1.19 -5.43 0.76
C ILE A 55 -0.54 -6.80 0.86
N ALA A 56 -1.15 -7.72 1.60
CA ALA A 56 -0.81 -9.13 1.58
C ALA A 56 -1.74 -9.87 0.62
N ILE A 57 -1.16 -10.54 -0.37
CA ILE A 57 -1.87 -11.43 -1.29
C ILE A 57 -1.50 -12.90 -1.01
N PRO A 58 -2.44 -13.84 -1.12
CA PRO A 58 -2.18 -15.23 -0.78
C PRO A 58 -1.24 -15.85 -1.82
N LEU A 59 -0.17 -16.51 -1.37
CA LEU A 59 0.78 -17.25 -2.20
C LEU A 59 0.20 -18.63 -2.61
N ALA A 60 -0.94 -18.60 -3.29
CA ALA A 60 -1.46 -19.75 -4.04
C ALA A 60 -0.67 -19.95 -5.35
N GLU A 61 -0.87 -21.09 -6.02
CA GLU A 61 -0.13 -21.49 -7.22
C GLU A 61 -0.08 -20.41 -8.33
N ASP A 62 -1.21 -19.74 -8.59
CA ASP A 62 -1.29 -18.69 -9.60
C ASP A 62 -0.49 -17.42 -9.20
N THR A 63 -0.50 -17.06 -7.93
CA THR A 63 0.25 -15.92 -7.40
C THR A 63 1.75 -16.24 -7.35
N ARG A 64 2.12 -17.46 -6.93
CA ARG A 64 3.52 -17.93 -7.02
C ARG A 64 4.03 -17.87 -8.45
N THR A 65 3.23 -18.32 -9.41
CA THR A 65 3.58 -18.25 -10.84
C THR A 65 3.72 -16.81 -11.32
N ALA A 66 2.76 -15.94 -11.00
CA ALA A 66 2.77 -14.53 -11.40
C ALA A 66 3.95 -13.75 -10.82
N PHE A 67 4.41 -14.12 -9.63
CA PHE A 67 5.49 -13.45 -8.89
C PHE A 67 6.80 -14.23 -8.82
N ALA A 68 6.93 -15.32 -9.60
CA ALA A 68 8.13 -16.17 -9.64
C ALA A 68 9.41 -15.39 -10.01
N PHE A 69 9.28 -14.24 -10.68
CA PHE A 69 10.41 -13.37 -10.98
C PHE A 69 11.12 -12.83 -9.72
N LEU A 70 10.44 -12.79 -8.57
CA LEU A 70 11.01 -12.32 -7.30
C LEU A 70 12.00 -13.31 -6.68
N GLU A 71 11.87 -14.61 -6.97
CA GLU A 71 12.81 -15.66 -6.51
C GLU A 71 14.25 -15.35 -6.89
N ARG A 72 14.45 -14.87 -8.12
CA ARG A 72 15.77 -14.53 -8.66
C ARG A 72 16.41 -13.37 -7.91
N SER A 73 15.62 -12.61 -7.18
CA SER A 73 16.04 -11.51 -6.34
C SER A 73 16.05 -11.89 -4.85
N GLY A 74 15.93 -13.17 -4.50
CA GLY A 74 16.09 -13.67 -3.14
C GLY A 74 14.84 -13.61 -2.26
N ILE A 75 13.67 -13.29 -2.82
CA ILE A 75 12.40 -13.42 -2.08
C ILE A 75 11.92 -14.88 -2.20
N PRO A 76 11.73 -15.60 -1.07
CA PRO A 76 11.39 -17.02 -1.10
C PRO A 76 9.88 -17.26 -1.32
N VAL A 77 9.33 -16.78 -2.44
CA VAL A 77 7.93 -16.99 -2.85
C VAL A 77 7.56 -18.45 -3.14
N ALA A 78 8.52 -19.35 -3.30
CA ALA A 78 8.35 -20.80 -3.51
C ALA A 78 8.46 -21.60 -2.20
N ASP A 79 8.81 -20.96 -1.08
CA ASP A 79 8.85 -21.62 0.22
C ASP A 79 7.45 -22.13 0.60
N PRO A 80 7.28 -23.43 0.92
CA PRO A 80 6.01 -23.98 1.38
C PRO A 80 5.46 -23.31 2.64
N GLY A 81 6.31 -22.74 3.49
CA GLY A 81 5.93 -21.98 4.69
C GLY A 81 5.51 -20.53 4.43
N ALA A 82 5.76 -20.00 3.22
CA ALA A 82 5.29 -18.68 2.81
C ALA A 82 3.83 -18.76 2.35
N GLU A 83 2.90 -18.27 3.16
CA GLU A 83 1.46 -18.25 2.87
C GLU A 83 1.00 -16.95 2.21
N TRP A 84 1.72 -15.84 2.46
CA TRP A 84 1.38 -14.50 1.99
C TRP A 84 2.59 -13.81 1.37
N LEU A 85 2.35 -13.08 0.27
CA LEU A 85 3.28 -12.11 -0.30
C LEU A 85 2.83 -10.72 0.14
N VAL A 86 3.65 -10.06 0.95
CA VAL A 86 3.40 -8.72 1.49
C VAL A 86 4.08 -7.70 0.59
N LEU A 87 3.30 -6.71 0.14
CA LEU A 87 3.72 -5.75 -0.88
C LEU A 87 3.38 -4.33 -0.44
N GLY A 88 4.41 -3.50 -0.38
CA GLY A 88 4.34 -2.08 -0.08
C GLY A 88 4.92 -1.22 -1.18
N TRP A 89 4.56 0.05 -1.21
CA TRP A 89 5.14 1.07 -2.07
C TRP A 89 5.34 2.36 -1.29
N GLY A 90 6.44 3.07 -1.49
CA GLY A 90 6.73 4.26 -0.71
C GLY A 90 8.00 4.96 -1.17
N GLY A 91 8.29 6.10 -0.55
CA GLY A 91 9.49 6.88 -0.86
C GLY A 91 10.73 6.12 -0.48
N ARG A 92 11.73 6.11 -1.35
CA ARG A 92 13.01 5.45 -1.09
C ARG A 92 13.63 5.96 0.20
N ALA A 93 13.73 7.28 0.37
CA ALA A 93 14.30 7.87 1.57
C ALA A 93 13.44 7.57 2.80
N PHE A 94 12.11 7.57 2.66
CA PHE A 94 11.21 7.27 3.77
C PHE A 94 11.38 5.84 4.28
N TYR A 95 11.37 4.84 3.40
CA TYR A 95 11.51 3.44 3.80
C TYR A 95 12.91 3.09 4.31
N LEU A 96 13.96 3.63 3.67
CA LEU A 96 15.33 3.31 4.06
C LEU A 96 15.78 4.07 5.31
N GLU A 97 15.28 5.29 5.54
CA GLU A 97 15.70 6.11 6.68
C GLU A 97 14.73 6.06 7.87
N THR A 98 13.51 5.54 7.71
CA THR A 98 12.41 5.60 8.72
C THR A 98 11.67 4.26 8.92
N PRO A 99 12.35 3.20 9.39
CA PRO A 99 11.72 1.88 9.57
C PRO A 99 10.62 1.86 10.66
N THR A 100 10.71 2.71 11.69
CA THR A 100 9.69 2.82 12.73
C THR A 100 9.31 4.27 13.04
N TRP A 101 8.18 4.48 13.73
CA TRP A 101 7.79 5.80 14.25
C TRP A 101 8.82 6.44 15.18
N ALA A 102 9.62 5.64 15.89
CA ALA A 102 10.69 6.15 16.73
C ALA A 102 11.84 6.76 15.91
N ASP A 103 11.93 6.40 14.63
CA ASP A 103 12.98 6.81 13.71
C ASP A 103 12.57 7.97 12.80
N LEU A 104 11.40 8.59 13.02
CA LEU A 104 10.96 9.80 12.33
C LEU A 104 11.91 10.95 12.65
N LYS A 105 13.02 10.98 11.91
CA LYS A 105 13.97 12.09 11.94
C LYS A 105 13.34 13.27 11.18
N PRO A 106 13.57 14.52 11.61
CA PRO A 106 13.02 15.69 10.95
C PRO A 106 13.38 15.79 9.46
N LEU A 107 14.53 15.25 9.06
CA LEU A 107 15.08 15.37 7.71
C LEU A 107 14.39 14.45 6.66
N PRO A 108 14.16 13.14 6.91
CA PRO A 108 13.30 12.32 6.07
C PRO A 108 11.88 12.88 5.92
N VAL A 109 11.30 13.46 6.97
CA VAL A 109 9.99 14.11 6.91
C VAL A 109 10.02 15.34 5.99
N LEU A 110 11.07 16.16 6.05
CA LEU A 110 11.26 17.29 5.14
C LEU A 110 11.47 16.84 3.68
N ARG A 111 12.15 15.71 3.44
CA ARG A 111 12.27 15.13 2.10
C ARG A 111 10.97 14.51 1.60
N ALA A 112 10.20 13.88 2.48
CA ALA A 112 8.86 13.41 2.19
C ALA A 112 7.92 14.58 1.85
N LEU A 113 8.14 15.78 2.40
CA LEU A 113 7.45 17.00 1.98
C LEU A 113 7.90 17.49 0.59
N THR A 114 9.01 16.97 0.05
CA THR A 114 9.48 17.18 -1.33
C THR A 114 9.21 15.94 -2.20
N VAL A 115 9.64 15.97 -3.46
CA VAL A 115 9.49 14.84 -4.40
C VAL A 115 10.64 13.85 -4.20
N ASP A 116 10.30 12.60 -3.93
CA ASP A 116 11.25 11.48 -3.81
C ASP A 116 10.95 10.40 -4.87
N SER A 117 11.99 9.62 -5.20
CA SER A 117 11.85 8.35 -5.91
C SER A 117 11.07 7.35 -5.07
N SER A 118 10.46 6.35 -5.72
CA SER A 118 9.68 5.33 -5.03
C SER A 118 10.29 3.94 -5.15
N VAL A 119 10.04 3.11 -4.14
CA VAL A 119 10.46 1.72 -4.07
C VAL A 119 9.28 0.82 -3.71
N MET A 120 9.31 -0.40 -4.23
CA MET A 120 8.46 -1.50 -3.79
C MET A 120 9.17 -2.19 -2.63
N HIS A 121 8.47 -2.38 -1.53
CA HIS A 121 8.88 -3.26 -0.44
C HIS A 121 8.18 -4.60 -0.63
N VAL A 122 8.93 -5.69 -0.59
CA VAL A 122 8.41 -7.03 -0.83
C VAL A 122 8.93 -7.95 0.25
N ASP A 123 8.03 -8.66 0.91
CA ASP A 123 8.31 -9.63 1.96
C ASP A 123 7.38 -10.86 1.82
N VAL A 124 7.74 -11.97 2.46
CA VAL A 124 6.86 -13.14 2.58
C VAL A 124 6.57 -13.44 4.04
N ALA A 125 5.34 -13.87 4.31
CA ALA A 125 4.91 -14.26 5.65
C ALA A 125 4.23 -15.63 5.62
N GLY A 126 4.35 -16.38 6.72
CA GLY A 126 3.45 -17.50 7.01
C GLY A 126 2.07 -16.99 7.43
N GLY A 127 1.32 -17.77 8.21
CA GLY A 127 -0.02 -17.35 8.67
C GLY A 127 -0.05 -15.98 9.34
N ILE A 128 -0.98 -15.12 8.90
CA ILE A 128 -1.26 -13.79 9.47
C ILE A 128 -2.56 -13.86 10.27
N ASP A 129 -2.56 -13.37 11.52
CA ASP A 129 -3.79 -13.30 12.34
C ASP A 129 -4.72 -12.19 11.83
N GLU A 130 -5.75 -12.58 11.08
CA GLU A 130 -6.76 -11.66 10.54
C GLU A 130 -7.61 -10.96 11.62
N ARG A 131 -7.58 -11.43 12.89
CA ARG A 131 -8.29 -10.77 13.99
C ARG A 131 -7.51 -9.60 14.57
N HIS A 132 -6.24 -9.45 14.20
CA HIS A 132 -5.41 -8.35 14.67
C HIS A 132 -6.00 -7.02 14.19
N PRO A 133 -6.09 -5.98 15.05
CA PRO A 133 -6.78 -4.72 14.71
C PRO A 133 -6.13 -3.94 13.56
N ALA A 134 -4.88 -4.26 13.25
CA ALA A 134 -4.13 -3.64 12.16
C ALA A 134 -4.22 -4.43 10.83
N VAL A 135 -5.00 -5.50 10.79
CA VAL A 135 -5.25 -6.34 9.61
C VAL A 135 -6.70 -6.15 9.18
N MET A 136 -6.91 -5.76 7.93
CA MET A 136 -8.22 -5.61 7.33
C MET A 136 -8.39 -6.64 6.19
N PRO A 137 -9.15 -7.73 6.40
CA PRO A 137 -9.39 -8.72 5.36
C PRO A 137 -10.40 -8.21 4.33
N LEU A 138 -10.11 -8.43 3.05
CA LEU A 138 -11.00 -8.09 1.93
C LEU A 138 -11.16 -9.30 1.00
N ASP A 139 -12.38 -9.52 0.52
CA ASP A 139 -12.66 -10.53 -0.50
C ASP A 139 -12.72 -9.89 -1.89
N LEU A 140 -12.02 -10.51 -2.83
CA LEU A 140 -12.01 -10.15 -4.24
C LEU A 140 -12.57 -11.29 -5.10
N GLY A 141 -13.40 -10.97 -6.08
CA GLY A 141 -13.69 -11.89 -7.19
C GLY A 141 -12.44 -12.16 -8.02
N ALA A 142 -12.46 -13.21 -8.85
CA ALA A 142 -11.30 -13.61 -9.64
C ALA A 142 -10.77 -12.48 -10.54
N ALA A 143 -11.65 -11.80 -11.27
CA ALA A 143 -11.26 -10.68 -12.14
C ALA A 143 -10.72 -9.47 -11.35
N GLU A 144 -11.24 -9.24 -10.14
CA GLU A 144 -10.80 -8.17 -9.24
C GLU A 144 -9.39 -8.43 -8.72
N PHE A 145 -9.13 -9.68 -8.32
CA PHE A 145 -7.82 -10.14 -7.90
C PHE A 145 -6.79 -10.04 -9.02
N GLN A 146 -7.13 -10.46 -10.25
CA GLN A 146 -6.21 -10.34 -11.39
C GLN A 146 -5.86 -8.87 -11.72
N ARG A 147 -6.83 -7.94 -11.61
CA ARG A 147 -6.54 -6.51 -11.75
C ARG A 147 -5.62 -5.98 -10.66
N LEU A 148 -5.77 -6.47 -9.42
CA LEU A 148 -4.84 -6.15 -8.33
C LEU A 148 -3.42 -6.64 -8.64
N LEU A 149 -3.27 -7.91 -9.06
CA LEU A 149 -1.96 -8.48 -9.39
C LEU A 149 -1.29 -7.71 -10.53
N ALA A 150 -2.05 -7.33 -11.55
CA ALA A 150 -1.55 -6.53 -12.66
C ALA A 150 -1.07 -5.15 -12.18
N PHE A 151 -1.85 -4.45 -11.36
CA PHE A 151 -1.45 -3.15 -10.79
C PHE A 151 -0.14 -3.26 -10.00
N ILE A 152 -0.04 -4.25 -9.12
CA ILE A 152 1.17 -4.49 -8.33
C ILE A 152 2.37 -4.74 -9.25
N GLN A 153 2.23 -5.62 -10.25
CA GLN A 153 3.32 -5.90 -11.20
C GLN A 153 3.75 -4.66 -11.99
N THR A 154 2.82 -3.78 -12.38
CA THR A 154 3.15 -2.51 -13.05
C THR A 154 3.81 -1.49 -12.13
N SER A 155 3.77 -1.69 -10.81
CA SER A 155 4.43 -0.80 -9.86
C SER A 155 5.95 -1.00 -9.83
N PHE A 156 6.47 -2.14 -10.30
CA PHE A 156 7.91 -2.39 -10.39
C PHE A 156 8.54 -1.71 -11.62
N ILE A 157 9.71 -1.10 -11.45
CA ILE A 157 10.58 -0.76 -12.56
C ILE A 157 11.32 -2.02 -13.02
N ARG A 158 11.36 -2.21 -14.35
CA ARG A 158 12.09 -3.30 -14.98
C ARG A 158 13.26 -2.78 -15.82
N GLN A 159 14.42 -3.41 -15.69
CA GLN A 159 15.62 -3.16 -16.47
C GLN A 159 16.01 -4.46 -17.19
N ALA A 160 16.15 -4.40 -18.51
CA ALA A 160 16.41 -5.57 -19.35
C ALA A 160 15.44 -6.76 -19.11
N GLY A 161 14.17 -6.47 -18.79
CA GLY A 161 13.12 -7.47 -18.54
C GLY A 161 13.00 -7.93 -17.08
N GLU A 162 14.01 -7.68 -16.25
CA GLU A 162 14.04 -8.07 -14.83
C GLU A 162 13.62 -6.91 -13.93
N VAL A 163 13.12 -7.21 -12.73
CA VAL A 163 12.86 -6.16 -11.73
C VAL A 163 14.18 -5.58 -11.22
N ALA A 164 14.24 -4.24 -11.11
CA ALA A 164 15.43 -3.56 -10.63
C ALA A 164 15.50 -3.61 -9.10
N VAL A 165 16.51 -4.29 -8.56
CA VAL A 165 16.73 -4.42 -7.12
C VAL A 165 17.40 -3.17 -6.57
N VAL A 166 16.91 -2.70 -5.42
CA VAL A 166 17.55 -1.65 -4.63
C VAL A 166 18.71 -2.29 -3.84
N PRO A 167 19.95 -1.78 -3.93
CA PRO A 167 21.11 -2.39 -3.26
C PRO A 167 21.03 -2.43 -1.73
N GLU A 168 20.31 -1.49 -1.13
CA GLU A 168 20.10 -1.39 0.31
C GLU A 168 19.29 -2.59 0.83
N PRO A 169 19.63 -3.12 2.02
CA PRO A 169 18.95 -4.29 2.57
C PRO A 169 17.48 -3.99 2.90
N GLY A 170 16.68 -5.05 2.94
CA GLY A 170 15.35 -5.03 3.56
C GLY A 170 15.41 -4.88 5.08
N TYR A 171 14.27 -5.03 5.73
CA TYR A 171 14.10 -5.03 7.18
C TYR A 171 14.45 -6.37 7.84
N GLY A 172 14.43 -7.47 7.09
CA GLY A 172 14.70 -8.83 7.54
C GLY A 172 15.43 -9.66 6.49
N ASP A 173 15.44 -10.98 6.72
CA ASP A 173 16.21 -11.90 5.87
C ASP A 173 15.46 -12.30 4.59
N ASN A 174 14.13 -12.14 4.58
CA ASN A 174 13.24 -12.61 3.51
C ASN A 174 12.61 -11.49 2.69
N ASP A 175 12.97 -10.24 2.99
CA ASP A 175 12.41 -9.07 2.34
C ASP A 175 13.46 -8.30 1.53
N ARG A 176 12.97 -7.48 0.59
CA ARG A 176 13.83 -6.67 -0.27
C ARG A 176 13.10 -5.47 -0.82
N PHE A 177 13.88 -4.45 -1.17
CA PHE A 177 13.42 -3.30 -1.92
C PHE A 177 13.70 -3.43 -3.42
N PHE A 178 12.79 -2.91 -4.23
CA PHE A 178 12.91 -2.84 -5.68
C PHE A 178 12.56 -1.42 -6.14
N GLU A 179 13.17 -0.96 -7.23
CA GLU A 179 12.83 0.33 -7.83
C GLU A 179 11.36 0.31 -8.29
N ALA A 180 10.63 1.40 -8.06
CA ALA A 180 9.21 1.48 -8.37
C ALA A 180 8.84 2.66 -9.27
N ASN A 181 7.77 2.46 -10.05
CA ASN A 181 7.18 3.52 -10.86
C ASN A 181 6.43 4.52 -9.98
N GLY A 182 6.59 5.80 -10.30
CA GLY A 182 5.92 6.91 -9.61
C GLY A 182 6.85 7.69 -8.70
N TYR A 183 6.31 8.78 -8.17
CA TYR A 183 7.02 9.69 -7.27
C TYR A 183 6.30 9.78 -5.94
N PHE A 184 7.07 9.76 -4.86
CA PHE A 184 6.57 9.89 -3.51
C PHE A 184 6.62 11.34 -3.05
N ASN A 185 5.60 11.79 -2.32
CA ASN A 185 5.60 13.04 -1.58
C ASN A 185 4.54 12.99 -0.45
N ALA A 186 4.42 14.06 0.33
CA ALA A 186 3.54 14.11 1.49
C ALA A 186 2.04 13.95 1.18
N PHE A 187 1.62 14.14 -0.08
CA PHE A 187 0.24 13.91 -0.53
C PHE A 187 0.06 12.56 -1.22
N VAL A 188 1.14 11.99 -1.76
CA VAL A 188 1.17 10.75 -2.55
C VAL A 188 2.16 9.79 -1.91
N GLY A 189 1.65 8.99 -0.97
CA GLY A 189 2.40 7.98 -0.23
C GLY A 189 1.83 6.58 -0.34
N CYS A 190 2.37 5.67 0.47
CA CYS A 190 1.96 4.27 0.60
C CYS A 190 0.45 4.06 0.73
N ASN A 191 -0.21 4.86 1.56
CA ASN A 191 -1.65 4.79 1.79
C ASN A 191 -2.44 5.12 0.51
N THR A 192 -1.95 6.07 -0.28
CA THR A 192 -2.58 6.44 -1.55
C THR A 192 -2.31 5.44 -2.67
N TRP A 193 -1.13 4.80 -2.68
CA TRP A 193 -0.81 3.68 -3.57
C TRP A 193 -1.69 2.47 -3.25
N THR A 194 -1.82 2.11 -1.97
CA THR A 194 -2.70 1.04 -1.49
C THR A 194 -4.13 1.32 -1.92
N ALA A 195 -4.62 2.55 -1.71
CA ALA A 195 -5.94 2.94 -2.16
C ALA A 195 -6.10 2.87 -3.69
N ALA A 196 -5.05 3.17 -4.48
CA ALA A 196 -5.08 3.05 -5.93
C ALA A 196 -5.10 1.59 -6.41
N ALA A 197 -4.33 0.71 -5.77
CA ALA A 197 -4.34 -0.73 -6.02
C ALA A 197 -5.73 -1.32 -5.78
N LEU A 198 -6.31 -1.01 -4.61
CA LEU A 198 -7.65 -1.44 -4.22
C LEU A 198 -8.72 -0.92 -5.19
N ARG A 199 -8.67 0.36 -5.59
CA ARG A 199 -9.60 0.91 -6.60
C ARG A 199 -9.46 0.25 -7.96
N THR A 200 -8.25 -0.11 -8.36
CA THR A 200 -8.01 -0.84 -9.62
C THR A 200 -8.61 -2.25 -9.56
N ALA A 201 -8.55 -2.88 -8.38
CA ALA A 201 -9.24 -4.14 -8.10
C ALA A 201 -10.77 -3.99 -8.09
N GLY A 202 -11.32 -2.78 -7.95
CA GLY A 202 -12.77 -2.52 -7.86
C GLY A 202 -13.28 -2.32 -6.43
N ILE A 203 -12.38 -2.25 -5.44
CA ILE A 203 -12.69 -1.88 -4.05
C ILE A 203 -12.83 -0.36 -3.98
N ARG A 204 -13.90 0.14 -3.37
CA ARG A 204 -14.08 1.58 -3.17
C ARG A 204 -13.22 2.06 -2.02
N THR A 205 -12.61 3.23 -2.18
CA THR A 205 -11.91 3.95 -1.11
C THR A 205 -12.42 5.38 -1.04
N GLY A 206 -11.91 6.16 -0.10
CA GLY A 206 -12.03 7.61 -0.17
C GLY A 206 -11.34 8.19 -1.41
N LEU A 207 -11.72 9.42 -1.78
CA LEU A 207 -11.06 10.23 -2.79
C LEU A 207 -9.56 10.45 -2.48
N TRP A 208 -9.21 10.62 -1.20
CA TRP A 208 -7.84 10.80 -0.73
C TRP A 208 -7.67 10.25 0.69
N ASN A 209 -6.72 9.31 0.85
CA ASN A 209 -6.43 8.64 2.12
C ASN A 209 -4.93 8.74 2.43
N PRO A 210 -4.46 9.86 3.00
CA PRO A 210 -3.04 10.06 3.27
C PRO A 210 -2.52 9.28 4.48
N LEU A 211 -3.41 8.72 5.31
CA LEU A 211 -3.08 8.04 6.56
C LEU A 211 -3.74 6.65 6.61
N PRO A 212 -3.16 5.66 7.31
CA PRO A 212 -3.75 4.33 7.42
C PRO A 212 -5.16 4.33 8.03
N GLN A 213 -5.38 5.21 9.03
CA GLN A 213 -6.66 5.34 9.72
C GLN A 213 -7.76 5.86 8.79
N THR A 214 -7.43 6.79 7.88
CA THR A 214 -8.39 7.33 6.92
C THR A 214 -8.71 6.32 5.83
N LEU A 215 -7.72 5.56 5.36
CA LEU A 215 -7.95 4.46 4.42
C LEU A 215 -8.84 3.39 5.04
N THR A 216 -8.49 2.90 6.24
CA THR A 216 -9.25 1.88 6.98
C THR A 216 -10.70 2.31 7.20
N LEU A 217 -10.92 3.56 7.62
CA LEU A 217 -12.27 4.11 7.80
C LEU A 217 -13.04 4.11 6.46
N SER A 218 -12.41 4.57 5.38
CA SER A 218 -13.09 4.59 4.07
C SER A 218 -13.42 3.20 3.55
N LEU A 219 -12.56 2.20 3.80
CA LEU A 219 -12.82 0.82 3.41
C LEU A 219 -14.06 0.26 4.12
N LYS A 220 -14.17 0.50 5.44
CA LYS A 220 -15.31 0.08 6.26
C LYS A 220 -16.63 0.77 5.89
N LEU A 221 -16.55 1.98 5.34
CA LEU A 221 -17.75 2.74 4.95
C LEU A 221 -18.29 2.33 3.57
N PHE A 222 -17.44 1.85 2.67
CA PHE A 222 -17.79 1.71 1.25
C PHE A 222 -17.80 0.26 0.72
N ASN A 223 -17.40 -0.73 1.52
CA ASN A 223 -17.33 -2.14 1.13
C ASN A 223 -17.78 -3.04 2.28
#